data_AF-R7TL76-F1
#
_entry.id   AF-R7TL76-F1
#
_cell.length_a   1.000
_cell.length_b   1.000
_cell.length_c   1.000
_cell.angle_alpha   90.00
_cell.angle_beta   90.00
_cell.angle_gamma   90.00
#
_symmetry.space_group_name_H-M   'P 1'
#
loop_
_entity.id
_entity.type
_entity.pdbx_description
1 polymer ?
#
loop_
_entity_poly.entity_id
_entity_poly.type
_entity_poly.pdbx_seq_one_letter_code
_entity_poly.pdbx_strand_id
1 'polypeptide(L)'
;MVVGDDDQSIYGWRGARIENIRQFTHDFPNAQTIKLEQNYRSTGNILQAANAVIANNPDRLGKELRTDGDSGEPVHLYAGFNEMDEARFITDRIKDAATKGTARSDIAVLYRSNAQSRILEEAMLRAAIPYRIYGGQRFFERAEIKNALAYLRLVNSPNDDTSLERVINIPTRGIGEKTVEKLREAARSQEISLWQALRNLVKASVVGGKAGKSMAAFVELIESMSHAGETLDLGELSDHVVTMSGLIDHHSKEKGEKGQARVENLEELVNACRQFDMDELDLDEETEAMTPLDAFLAHAALEAGTNQADQFQDSVQMMTLHSAKGLEFPL
;
A
#
# COMPACT_ATOMS: atom_id res chain seq x y z
N MET A 1 -2.05 37.68 -7.91
CA MET A 1 -3.34 36.96 -7.91
C MET A 1 -3.10 35.60 -7.27
N VAL A 2 -3.89 35.24 -6.26
CA VAL A 2 -3.85 33.92 -5.60
C VAL A 2 -5.24 33.30 -5.73
N VAL A 3 -5.30 31.98 -5.87
CA VAL A 3 -6.55 31.22 -5.90
C VAL A 3 -6.41 30.10 -4.88
N GLY A 4 -7.43 29.91 -4.06
CA GLY A 4 -7.43 28.92 -3.01
C GLY A 4 -8.82 28.70 -2.43
N ASP A 5 -8.96 27.58 -1.75
CA ASP A 5 -10.16 27.16 -1.06
C ASP A 5 -9.77 26.70 0.35
N ASP A 6 -10.29 27.37 1.38
CA ASP A 6 -10.02 27.05 2.78
C ASP A 6 -10.62 25.69 3.16
N ASP A 7 -11.79 25.35 2.61
CA ASP A 7 -12.47 24.07 2.84
C ASP A 7 -11.71 22.88 2.22
N GLN A 8 -10.78 23.12 1.29
CA GLN A 8 -9.96 22.08 0.63
C GLN A 8 -8.50 22.03 1.14
N SER A 9 -8.20 22.67 2.27
CA SER A 9 -6.86 22.66 2.87
C SER A 9 -6.57 21.35 3.64
N ILE A 10 -6.18 20.31 2.90
CA ILE A 10 -5.94 18.95 3.44
C ILE A 10 -4.47 18.61 3.74
N TYR A 11 -3.52 19.54 3.52
CA TYR A 11 -2.08 19.30 3.72
C TYR A 11 -1.51 19.94 5.00
N GLY A 12 -2.34 20.13 6.03
CA GLY A 12 -1.90 20.74 7.30
C GLY A 12 -0.71 20.02 7.94
N TRP A 13 -0.66 18.69 7.82
CA TRP A 13 0.44 17.85 8.28
C TRP A 13 1.77 18.07 7.53
N ARG A 14 1.73 18.62 6.31
CA ARG A 14 2.92 19.08 5.57
C ARG A 14 3.30 20.53 5.89
N GLY A 15 2.67 21.13 6.89
CA GLY A 15 2.89 22.52 7.29
C GLY A 15 2.07 23.53 6.49
N ALA A 16 1.07 23.10 5.71
CA ALA A 16 0.15 24.03 5.08
C ALA A 16 -0.66 24.78 6.15
N ARG A 17 -0.70 26.10 6.05
CA ARG A 17 -1.37 26.98 7.01
C ARG A 17 -2.55 27.66 6.35
N ILE A 18 -3.76 27.36 6.83
CA ILE A 18 -5.00 27.95 6.33
C ILE A 18 -5.04 29.46 6.63
N GLU A 19 -4.31 29.91 7.65
CA GLU A 19 -4.15 31.31 8.01
C GLU A 19 -3.61 32.14 6.85
N ASN A 20 -2.78 31.56 5.97
CA ASN A 20 -2.21 32.28 4.83
C ASN A 20 -3.28 32.87 3.91
N ILE A 21 -4.41 32.16 3.70
CA ILE A 21 -5.49 32.68 2.83
C ILE A 21 -6.31 33.76 3.55
N ARG A 22 -6.48 33.63 4.87
CA ARG A 22 -7.22 34.59 5.70
C ARG A 22 -6.46 35.89 5.86
N GLN A 23 -5.15 35.78 6.06
CA GLN A 23 -4.23 36.88 6.28
C GLN A 23 -3.97 37.67 4.98
N PHE A 24 -4.26 37.10 3.82
CA PHE A 24 -3.98 37.73 2.52
C PHE A 24 -4.61 39.12 2.36
N THR A 25 -5.86 39.30 2.82
CA THR A 25 -6.55 40.61 2.75
C THR A 25 -5.96 41.63 3.71
N HIS A 26 -5.34 41.18 4.80
CA HIS A 26 -4.61 42.04 5.74
C HIS A 26 -3.23 42.43 5.18
N ASP A 27 -2.49 41.47 4.64
CA ASP A 27 -1.14 41.69 4.11
C ASP A 27 -1.16 42.51 2.80
N PHE A 28 -2.24 42.42 2.03
CA PHE A 28 -2.46 43.17 0.80
C PHE A 28 -3.80 43.94 0.87
N PRO A 29 -3.84 45.12 1.54
CA PRO A 29 -5.09 45.86 1.77
C PRO A 29 -5.84 46.30 0.50
N ASN A 30 -5.12 46.43 -0.62
CA ASN A 30 -5.67 46.81 -1.92
C ASN A 30 -6.13 45.59 -2.76
N ALA A 31 -6.04 44.37 -2.21
CA ALA A 31 -6.48 43.17 -2.90
C ALA A 31 -8.00 43.11 -2.99
N GLN A 32 -8.51 42.69 -4.15
CA GLN A 32 -9.93 42.43 -4.35
C GLN A 32 -10.24 40.95 -4.10
N THR A 33 -11.24 40.69 -3.27
CA THR A 33 -11.74 39.33 -3.00
C THR A 33 -12.90 39.02 -3.93
N ILE A 34 -12.74 37.96 -4.73
CA ILE A 34 -13.81 37.44 -5.59
C ILE A 34 -14.15 36.04 -5.09
N LYS A 35 -15.41 35.81 -4.73
CA LYS A 35 -15.92 34.49 -4.34
C LYS A 35 -16.59 33.82 -5.55
N LEU A 36 -16.16 32.61 -5.87
CA LEU A 36 -16.76 31.79 -6.91
C LEU A 36 -17.63 30.72 -6.24
N GLU A 37 -18.95 30.95 -6.24
CA GLU A 37 -19.93 30.09 -5.56
C GLU A 37 -20.68 29.16 -6.52
N GLN A 38 -20.58 29.42 -7.83
CA GLN A 38 -21.17 28.55 -8.85
C GLN A 38 -20.26 27.34 -9.12
N ASN A 39 -20.78 26.14 -8.86
CA ASN A 39 -20.16 24.87 -9.18
C ASN A 39 -20.67 24.36 -10.54
N TYR A 40 -19.75 23.96 -11.41
CA TYR A 40 -20.05 23.46 -12.76
C TYR A 40 -19.73 21.96 -12.93
N ARG A 41 -19.30 21.30 -11.84
CA ARG A 41 -18.78 19.92 -11.86
C ARG A 41 -19.81 18.92 -11.37
N SER A 42 -20.48 19.24 -10.27
CA SER A 42 -21.29 18.29 -9.51
C SER A 42 -22.77 18.62 -9.60
N THR A 43 -23.58 17.57 -9.52
CA THR A 43 -25.05 17.66 -9.49
C THR A 43 -25.55 18.22 -8.15
N GLY A 44 -26.81 18.65 -8.12
CA GLY A 44 -27.41 19.28 -6.95
C GLY A 44 -27.35 18.42 -5.68
N ASN A 45 -27.62 17.11 -5.78
CA ASN A 45 -27.61 16.21 -4.62
C ASN A 45 -26.20 16.04 -4.02
N ILE A 46 -25.17 15.90 -4.86
CA ILE A 46 -23.78 15.80 -4.40
C ILE A 46 -23.36 17.10 -3.71
N LEU A 47 -23.70 18.24 -4.30
CA LEU A 47 -23.33 19.55 -3.77
C LEU A 47 -24.04 19.85 -2.44
N GLN A 48 -25.31 19.45 -2.31
CA GLN A 48 -26.06 19.56 -1.07
C GLN A 48 -25.44 18.72 0.04
N ALA A 49 -25.05 17.47 -0.25
CA ALA A 49 -24.36 16.62 0.73
C ALA A 49 -23.01 17.23 1.15
N ALA A 50 -22.22 17.72 0.21
CA ALA A 50 -20.94 18.37 0.50
C ALA A 50 -21.12 19.63 1.39
N ASN A 51 -22.06 20.51 1.04
CA ASN A 51 -22.40 21.70 1.83
C ASN A 51 -22.87 21.34 3.25
N ALA A 52 -23.68 20.29 3.40
CA ALA A 52 -24.17 19.83 4.69
C ALA A 52 -23.03 19.29 5.58
N VAL A 53 -22.09 18.54 5.01
CA VAL A 53 -20.92 18.02 5.75
C VAL A 53 -20.01 19.17 6.20
N ILE A 54 -19.64 20.05 5.27
CA ILE A 54 -18.67 21.13 5.56
C ILE A 54 -19.23 22.20 6.51
N ALA A 55 -20.55 22.35 6.60
CA ALA A 55 -21.20 23.27 7.55
C ALA A 55 -20.88 22.96 9.03
N ASN A 56 -20.44 21.74 9.34
CA ASN A 56 -20.05 21.36 10.71
C ASN A 56 -18.66 21.85 11.13
N ASN A 57 -17.83 22.33 10.19
CA ASN A 57 -16.48 22.79 10.50
C ASN A 57 -16.50 24.23 11.08
N PRO A 58 -15.83 24.47 12.23
CA PRO A 58 -15.68 25.82 12.77
C PRO A 58 -14.73 26.68 11.93
N ASP A 59 -14.83 28.01 12.12
CA ASP A 59 -13.89 29.00 11.59
C ASP A 59 -13.77 29.11 10.05
N ARG A 60 -14.79 28.73 9.28
CA ARG A 60 -14.76 28.85 7.80
C ARG A 60 -14.87 30.30 7.32
N LEU A 61 -14.38 30.60 6.12
CA LEU A 61 -14.53 31.92 5.48
C LEU A 61 -15.96 32.21 4.99
N GLY A 62 -16.87 31.25 5.11
CA GLY A 62 -18.29 31.39 4.80
C GLY A 62 -18.54 31.50 3.30
N LYS A 63 -18.82 30.36 2.67
CA LYS A 63 -19.30 30.25 1.30
C LYS A 63 -20.27 29.08 1.18
N GLU A 64 -21.23 29.20 0.27
CA GLU A 64 -22.17 28.15 -0.05
C GLU A 64 -22.09 27.89 -1.56
N LEU A 65 -21.79 26.66 -1.94
CA LEU A 65 -21.69 26.32 -3.36
C LEU A 65 -23.09 26.02 -3.91
N ARG A 66 -23.37 26.53 -5.12
CA ARG A 66 -24.65 26.35 -5.83
C ARG A 66 -24.40 25.85 -7.24
N THR A 67 -25.38 25.19 -7.85
CA THR A 67 -25.31 24.69 -9.22
C THR A 67 -26.62 24.99 -9.94
N ASP A 68 -26.52 25.32 -11.23
CA ASP A 68 -27.66 25.46 -12.16
C ASP A 68 -27.93 24.14 -12.91
N GLY A 69 -27.13 23.11 -12.63
CA GLY A 69 -27.31 21.77 -13.18
C GLY A 69 -28.53 21.05 -12.61
N ASP A 70 -28.76 19.84 -13.09
CA ASP A 70 -29.80 18.97 -12.57
C ASP A 70 -29.45 18.45 -11.16
N SER A 71 -30.48 18.01 -10.43
CA SER A 71 -30.29 17.43 -9.09
C SER A 71 -29.43 16.16 -9.14
N GLY A 72 -29.42 15.45 -10.27
CA GLY A 72 -28.75 14.16 -10.43
C GLY A 72 -29.38 13.05 -9.60
N GLU A 73 -28.70 11.90 -9.57
CA GLU A 73 -29.10 10.75 -8.75
C GLU A 73 -28.87 11.03 -7.24
N PRO A 74 -29.64 10.42 -6.34
CA PRO A 74 -29.36 10.47 -4.90
C PRO A 74 -28.00 9.85 -4.56
N VAL A 75 -27.33 10.37 -3.54
CA VAL A 75 -26.12 9.73 -3.01
C VAL A 75 -26.52 8.44 -2.30
N HIS A 76 -25.95 7.32 -2.74
CA HIS A 76 -26.21 6.01 -2.16
C HIS A 76 -25.26 5.72 -1.00
N LEU A 77 -25.78 5.12 0.08
CA LEU A 77 -25.00 4.61 1.20
C LEU A 77 -25.23 3.10 1.32
N TYR A 78 -24.14 2.35 1.37
CA TYR A 78 -24.15 0.92 1.63
C TYR A 78 -23.27 0.62 2.84
N ALA A 79 -23.76 -0.22 3.75
CA ALA A 79 -23.03 -0.67 4.92
C ALA A 79 -22.78 -2.16 4.77
N GLY A 80 -21.57 -2.51 4.33
CA GLY A 80 -21.14 -3.90 4.19
C GLY A 80 -21.01 -4.58 5.55
N PHE A 81 -21.23 -5.89 5.59
CA PHE A 81 -21.05 -6.71 6.78
C PHE A 81 -19.57 -6.80 7.20
N ASN A 82 -18.68 -6.85 6.21
CA ASN A 82 -17.24 -6.81 6.38
C ASN A 82 -16.58 -6.17 5.13
N GLU A 83 -15.26 -6.06 5.15
CA GLU A 83 -14.44 -5.52 4.06
C GLU A 83 -14.54 -6.30 2.74
N MET A 84 -14.72 -7.62 2.79
CA MET A 84 -14.92 -8.44 1.58
C MET A 84 -16.29 -8.16 0.93
N ASP A 85 -17.34 -8.02 1.75
CA ASP A 85 -18.69 -7.68 1.32
C ASP A 85 -18.74 -6.28 0.69
N GLU A 86 -18.06 -5.30 1.32
CA GLU A 86 -17.87 -3.96 0.74
C GLU A 86 -17.16 -4.01 -0.62
N ALA A 87 -16.05 -4.76 -0.72
CA ALA A 87 -15.30 -4.88 -1.96
C ALA A 87 -16.11 -5.57 -3.08
N ARG A 88 -16.87 -6.63 -2.75
CA ARG A 88 -17.79 -7.30 -3.69
C ARG A 88 -18.85 -6.33 -4.19
N PHE A 89 -19.52 -5.61 -3.28
CA PHE A 89 -20.49 -4.59 -3.65
C PHE A 89 -19.90 -3.55 -4.60
N ILE A 90 -18.70 -3.04 -4.32
CA ILE A 90 -18.01 -2.08 -5.20
C ILE A 90 -17.77 -2.68 -6.60
N THR A 91 -17.26 -3.91 -6.68
CA THR A 91 -17.01 -4.56 -7.99
C THR A 91 -18.28 -4.79 -8.79
N ASP A 92 -19.39 -5.16 -8.13
CA ASP A 92 -20.69 -5.35 -8.78
C ASP A 92 -21.24 -4.02 -9.30
N ARG A 93 -21.11 -2.93 -8.53
CA ARG A 93 -21.49 -1.59 -8.97
C ARG A 93 -20.70 -1.11 -10.18
N ILE A 94 -19.40 -1.41 -10.23
CA ILE A 94 -18.55 -1.09 -11.38
C ILE A 94 -18.99 -1.88 -12.60
N LYS A 95 -19.27 -3.19 -12.47
CA LYS A 95 -19.77 -4.02 -13.56
C LYS A 95 -21.12 -3.53 -14.08
N ASP A 96 -22.03 -3.17 -13.20
CA ASP A 96 -23.33 -2.61 -13.55
C ASP A 96 -23.18 -1.30 -14.34
N ALA A 97 -22.32 -0.39 -13.89
CA ALA A 97 -22.04 0.86 -14.57
C ALA A 97 -21.41 0.64 -15.96
N ALA A 98 -20.42 -0.25 -16.04
CA ALA A 98 -19.78 -0.61 -17.31
C ALA A 98 -20.77 -1.25 -18.30
N THR A 99 -21.67 -2.11 -17.82
CA THR A 99 -22.73 -2.73 -18.64
C THR A 99 -23.72 -1.69 -19.17
N LYS A 100 -23.93 -0.61 -18.43
CA LYS A 100 -24.75 0.55 -18.85
C LYS A 100 -24.00 1.52 -19.77
N GLY A 101 -22.72 1.27 -20.07
CA GLY A 101 -21.92 2.03 -21.02
C GLY A 101 -20.98 3.06 -20.40
N THR A 102 -20.86 3.13 -19.07
CA THR A 102 -19.85 3.99 -18.43
C THR A 102 -18.45 3.44 -18.69
N ALA A 103 -17.53 4.27 -19.20
CA ALA A 103 -16.14 3.87 -19.35
C ALA A 103 -15.51 3.62 -17.97
N ARG A 104 -14.64 2.61 -17.83
CA ARG A 104 -14.00 2.34 -16.52
C ARG A 104 -13.11 3.50 -16.08
N SER A 105 -12.52 4.24 -17.02
CA SER A 105 -11.75 5.46 -16.78
C SER A 105 -12.55 6.57 -16.09
N ASP A 106 -13.88 6.53 -16.22
CA ASP A 106 -14.80 7.50 -15.62
C ASP A 106 -15.23 7.09 -14.20
N ILE A 107 -14.72 5.95 -13.70
CA ILE A 107 -15.05 5.41 -12.38
C ILE A 107 -13.83 5.49 -11.47
N ALA A 108 -14.00 6.08 -10.29
CA ALA A 108 -12.98 6.14 -9.26
C ALA A 108 -13.41 5.52 -7.93
N VAL A 109 -12.49 4.79 -7.30
CA VAL A 109 -12.64 4.28 -5.94
C VAL A 109 -11.69 5.02 -5.03
N LEU A 110 -12.25 5.79 -4.10
CA LEU A 110 -11.50 6.64 -3.17
C LEU A 110 -11.46 6.01 -1.78
N TYR A 111 -10.26 5.90 -1.21
CA TYR A 111 -10.03 5.38 0.13
C TYR A 111 -9.19 6.33 0.99
N ARG A 112 -9.15 6.10 2.31
CA ARG A 112 -8.45 6.99 3.25
C ARG A 112 -6.96 6.67 3.33
N SER A 113 -6.59 5.38 3.43
CA SER A 113 -5.22 4.91 3.52
C SER A 113 -4.90 3.89 2.42
N ASN A 114 -3.63 3.77 2.06
CA ASN A 114 -3.19 2.82 1.03
C ASN A 114 -3.33 1.36 1.46
N ALA A 115 -3.44 1.05 2.75
CA ALA A 115 -3.66 -0.32 3.22
C ALA A 115 -5.00 -0.86 2.71
N GLN A 116 -6.04 -0.02 2.70
CA GLN A 116 -7.38 -0.36 2.23
C GLN A 116 -7.43 -0.76 0.74
N SER A 117 -6.40 -0.43 -0.05
CA SER A 117 -6.41 -0.79 -1.47
C SER A 117 -6.26 -2.29 -1.70
N ARG A 118 -5.63 -3.05 -0.80
CA ARG A 118 -5.35 -4.48 -1.03
C ARG A 118 -6.60 -5.29 -1.33
N ILE A 119 -7.60 -5.22 -0.45
CA ILE A 119 -8.85 -5.99 -0.58
C ILE A 119 -9.62 -5.59 -1.84
N LEU A 120 -9.58 -4.30 -2.18
CA LEU A 120 -10.18 -3.79 -3.41
C LEU A 120 -9.41 -4.29 -4.65
N GLU A 121 -8.08 -4.26 -4.64
CA GLU A 121 -7.21 -4.79 -5.70
C GLU A 121 -7.54 -6.26 -5.96
N GLU A 122 -7.58 -7.08 -4.91
CA GLU A 122 -7.92 -8.51 -4.96
C GLU A 122 -9.33 -8.75 -5.52
N ALA A 123 -10.32 -7.97 -5.08
CA ALA A 123 -11.68 -8.05 -5.60
C ALA A 123 -11.75 -7.68 -7.10
N MET A 124 -11.04 -6.62 -7.53
CA MET A 124 -10.97 -6.25 -8.96
C MET A 124 -10.31 -7.34 -9.80
N LEU A 125 -9.21 -7.93 -9.31
CA LEU A 125 -8.51 -9.03 -9.98
C LEU A 125 -9.42 -10.24 -10.16
N ARG A 126 -10.06 -10.73 -9.08
CA ARG A 126 -11.03 -11.84 -9.14
C ARG A 126 -12.20 -11.54 -10.07
N ALA A 127 -12.65 -10.29 -10.10
CA ALA A 127 -13.72 -9.82 -10.95
C ALA A 127 -13.31 -9.56 -12.42
N ALA A 128 -12.02 -9.74 -12.76
CA ALA A 128 -11.42 -9.40 -14.06
C ALA A 128 -11.68 -7.94 -14.49
N ILE A 129 -11.66 -7.02 -13.51
CA ILE A 129 -11.84 -5.58 -13.74
C ILE A 129 -10.46 -4.92 -13.81
N PRO A 130 -10.07 -4.34 -14.95
CA PRO A 130 -8.83 -3.57 -15.04
C PRO A 130 -8.87 -2.35 -14.12
N TYR A 131 -7.84 -2.17 -13.31
CA TYR A 131 -7.71 -1.03 -12.41
C TYR A 131 -6.30 -0.40 -12.49
N ARG A 132 -6.21 0.84 -12.01
CA ARG A 132 -4.95 1.58 -11.89
C ARG A 132 -4.90 2.32 -10.56
N ILE A 133 -3.80 2.15 -9.83
CA ILE A 133 -3.53 2.93 -8.62
C ILE A 133 -2.87 4.25 -9.00
N TYR A 134 -3.54 5.37 -8.70
CA TYR A 134 -3.02 6.70 -8.97
C TYR A 134 -2.09 7.17 -7.85
N GLY A 135 -0.88 7.61 -8.20
CA GLY A 135 0.08 8.17 -7.25
C GLY A 135 0.66 7.16 -6.24
N GLY A 136 0.50 5.86 -6.48
CA GLY A 136 0.94 4.79 -5.59
C GLY A 136 1.46 3.55 -6.33
N GLN A 137 1.90 2.56 -5.57
CA GLN A 137 2.30 1.23 -6.05
C GLN A 137 1.26 0.19 -5.64
N ARG A 138 1.12 -0.87 -6.44
CA ARG A 138 0.33 -2.05 -6.08
C ARG A 138 0.80 -2.61 -4.74
N PHE A 139 -0.11 -3.25 -4.00
CA PHE A 139 0.18 -3.69 -2.64
C PHE A 139 1.50 -4.50 -2.56
N PHE A 140 1.63 -5.56 -3.37
CA PHE A 140 2.83 -6.41 -3.41
C PHE A 140 4.07 -5.77 -4.06
N GLU A 141 3.95 -4.58 -4.65
CA GLU A 141 5.07 -3.85 -5.22
C GLU A 141 5.78 -2.91 -4.24
N ARG A 142 5.09 -2.57 -3.14
CA ARG A 142 5.57 -1.64 -2.11
C ARG A 142 6.85 -2.17 -1.46
N ALA A 143 7.76 -1.26 -1.14
CA ALA A 143 9.11 -1.62 -0.68
C ALA A 143 9.08 -2.43 0.63
N GLU A 144 8.26 -2.02 1.60
CA GLU A 144 8.04 -2.67 2.89
C GLU A 144 7.44 -4.07 2.71
N ILE A 145 6.46 -4.23 1.83
CA ILE A 145 5.83 -5.52 1.53
C ILE A 145 6.84 -6.47 0.88
N LYS A 146 7.58 -6.00 -0.12
CA LYS A 146 8.66 -6.79 -0.74
C LYS A 146 9.76 -7.19 0.25
N ASN A 147 10.04 -6.36 1.26
CA ASN A 147 11.00 -6.73 2.32
C ASN A 147 10.43 -7.85 3.21
N ALA A 148 9.18 -7.74 3.64
CA ALA A 148 8.52 -8.78 4.42
C ALA A 148 8.43 -10.11 3.65
N LEU A 149 8.03 -10.06 2.37
CA LEU A 149 8.02 -11.25 1.49
C LEU A 149 9.40 -11.87 1.30
N ALA A 150 10.47 -11.07 1.26
CA ALA A 150 11.82 -11.60 1.16
C ALA A 150 12.25 -12.32 2.46
N TYR A 151 11.87 -11.82 3.64
CA TYR A 151 12.08 -12.58 4.87
C TYR A 151 11.29 -13.89 4.89
N LEU A 152 10.01 -13.86 4.49
CA LEU A 152 9.18 -15.05 4.38
C LEU A 152 9.78 -16.08 3.42
N ARG A 153 10.33 -15.64 2.29
CA ARG A 153 11.07 -16.52 1.37
C ARG A 153 12.32 -17.12 2.00
N LEU A 154 13.08 -16.36 2.78
CA LEU A 154 14.28 -16.88 3.46
C LEU A 154 13.95 -17.89 4.56
N VAL A 155 12.82 -17.70 5.26
CA VAL A 155 12.32 -18.65 6.27
C VAL A 155 11.96 -19.98 5.62
N ASN A 156 11.33 -19.93 4.44
CA ASN A 156 10.91 -21.09 3.67
C ASN A 156 12.06 -21.77 2.90
N SER A 157 12.84 -20.97 2.17
CA SER A 157 13.97 -21.38 1.35
C SER A 157 15.14 -20.42 1.56
N PRO A 158 16.04 -20.72 2.51
CA PRO A 158 17.18 -19.86 2.82
C PRO A 158 18.14 -19.63 1.65
N ASN A 159 18.11 -20.48 0.62
CA ASN A 159 19.00 -20.39 -0.54
C ASN A 159 18.52 -19.38 -1.61
N ASP A 160 17.45 -18.60 -1.35
CA ASP A 160 17.06 -17.50 -2.20
C ASP A 160 18.02 -16.31 -2.04
N ASP A 161 19.04 -16.29 -2.90
CA ASP A 161 20.05 -15.23 -2.95
C ASP A 161 19.46 -13.83 -3.15
N THR A 162 18.40 -13.70 -3.96
CA THR A 162 17.79 -12.41 -4.26
C THR A 162 17.11 -11.83 -3.02
N SER A 163 16.40 -12.69 -2.28
CA SER A 163 15.77 -12.30 -1.01
C SER A 163 16.81 -11.97 0.05
N LEU A 164 17.89 -12.76 0.15
CA LEU A 164 18.99 -12.52 1.09
C LEU A 164 19.62 -11.15 0.86
N GLU A 165 20.03 -10.85 -0.38
CA GLU A 165 20.65 -9.57 -0.71
C GLU A 165 19.73 -8.38 -0.39
N ARG A 166 18.42 -8.54 -0.63
CA ARG A 166 17.44 -7.50 -0.36
C ARG A 166 17.38 -7.13 1.12
N VAL A 167 17.38 -8.11 2.03
CA VAL A 167 17.03 -7.87 3.43
C VAL A 167 18.18 -8.01 4.42
N ILE A 168 19.35 -8.50 4.00
CA ILE A 168 20.52 -8.69 4.88
C ILE A 168 20.86 -7.44 5.70
N ASN A 169 20.65 -6.25 5.14
CA ASN A 169 20.89 -4.97 5.82
C ASN A 169 19.64 -4.07 5.90
N ILE A 170 18.44 -4.64 5.81
CA ILE A 170 17.15 -3.94 6.04
C ILE A 170 16.36 -4.70 7.10
N PRO A 171 16.14 -4.15 8.31
CA PRO A 171 16.64 -2.88 8.83
C PRO A 171 18.18 -2.81 8.90
N THR A 172 18.74 -1.61 9.04
CA THR A 172 20.21 -1.42 9.02
C THR A 172 20.91 -2.18 10.14
N ARG A 173 21.73 -3.18 9.79
CA ARG A 173 22.50 -4.03 10.72
C ARG A 173 23.99 -3.69 10.75
N GLY A 174 24.44 -2.74 9.93
CA GLY A 174 25.86 -2.40 9.80
C GLY A 174 26.64 -3.39 8.95
N ILE A 175 25.95 -4.13 8.07
CA ILE A 175 26.56 -4.96 7.03
C ILE A 175 26.72 -4.07 5.80
N GLY A 176 27.92 -3.51 5.61
CA GLY A 176 28.20 -2.59 4.50
C GLY A 176 28.49 -3.33 3.19
N GLU A 177 28.49 -2.59 2.08
CA GLU A 177 28.65 -3.14 0.72
C GLU A 177 29.93 -3.98 0.56
N LYS A 178 31.05 -3.58 1.17
CA LYS A 178 32.30 -4.38 1.13
C LYS A 178 32.15 -5.76 1.78
N THR A 179 31.30 -5.88 2.80
CA THR A 179 31.03 -7.15 3.46
C THR A 179 30.13 -8.02 2.57
N VAL A 180 29.13 -7.41 1.93
CA VAL A 180 28.26 -8.10 0.96
C VAL A 180 29.07 -8.57 -0.25
N GLU A 181 30.01 -7.78 -0.76
CA GLU A 181 30.86 -8.21 -1.87
C GLU A 181 31.75 -9.40 -1.50
N LYS A 182 32.35 -9.39 -0.30
CA LYS A 182 33.09 -10.57 0.21
C LYS A 182 32.21 -11.81 0.31
N LEU A 183 30.94 -11.64 0.68
CA LEU A 183 29.97 -12.72 0.71
C LEU A 183 29.70 -13.26 -0.70
N ARG A 184 29.50 -12.38 -1.69
CA ARG A 184 29.35 -12.76 -3.11
C ARG A 184 30.57 -13.49 -3.65
N GLU A 185 31.77 -12.99 -3.37
CA GLU A 185 33.03 -13.62 -3.77
C GLU A 185 33.19 -15.02 -3.15
N ALA A 186 32.84 -15.18 -1.87
CA ALA A 186 32.87 -16.47 -1.19
C ALA A 186 31.86 -17.46 -1.80
N ALA A 187 30.63 -17.02 -2.09
CA ALA A 187 29.61 -17.83 -2.73
C ALA A 187 30.04 -18.27 -4.14
N ARG A 188 30.53 -17.34 -4.97
CA ARG A 188 31.02 -17.62 -6.32
C ARG A 188 32.22 -18.57 -6.33
N SER A 189 33.19 -18.37 -5.44
CA SER A 189 34.42 -19.20 -5.40
C SER A 189 34.18 -20.64 -4.92
N GLN A 190 33.11 -20.86 -4.15
CA GLN A 190 32.74 -22.17 -3.63
C GLN A 190 31.58 -22.81 -4.41
N GLU A 191 30.98 -22.10 -5.38
CA GLU A 191 29.80 -22.53 -6.13
C GLU A 191 28.61 -22.91 -5.22
N ILE A 192 28.37 -22.09 -4.19
CA ILE A 192 27.31 -22.28 -3.19
C ILE A 192 26.40 -21.05 -3.12
N SER A 193 25.23 -21.19 -2.49
CA SER A 193 24.31 -20.06 -2.25
C SER A 193 24.95 -19.01 -1.33
N LEU A 194 24.45 -17.77 -1.38
CA LEU A 194 24.85 -16.70 -0.46
C LEU A 194 24.58 -17.11 0.99
N TRP A 195 23.50 -17.85 1.25
CA TRP A 195 23.21 -18.35 2.59
C TRP A 195 24.25 -19.34 3.09
N GLN A 196 24.65 -20.31 2.26
CA GLN A 196 25.70 -21.27 2.61
C GLN A 196 27.04 -20.56 2.83
N ALA A 197 27.40 -19.61 1.96
CA ALA A 197 28.60 -18.80 2.11
C ALA A 197 28.56 -17.96 3.40
N LEU A 198 27.41 -17.39 3.75
CA LEU A 198 27.20 -16.61 4.96
C LEU A 198 27.45 -17.45 6.20
N ARG A 199 26.86 -18.65 6.28
CA ARG A 199 27.09 -19.59 7.38
C ARG A 199 28.55 -20.00 7.48
N ASN A 200 29.20 -20.27 6.35
CA ASN A 200 30.64 -20.62 6.32
C ASN A 200 31.51 -19.49 6.84
N LEU A 201 31.28 -18.24 6.40
CA LEU A 201 32.03 -17.07 6.82
C LEU A 201 31.84 -16.76 8.32
N VAL A 202 30.61 -16.94 8.83
CA VAL A 202 30.29 -16.79 10.25
C VAL A 202 31.01 -17.87 11.08
N LYS A 203 30.88 -19.15 10.68
CA LYS A 203 31.50 -20.29 11.38
C LYS A 203 33.02 -20.19 11.41
N ALA A 204 33.63 -19.77 10.30
CA ALA A 204 35.08 -19.59 10.20
C ALA A 204 35.58 -18.26 10.81
N SER A 205 34.67 -17.40 11.30
CA SER A 205 35.00 -16.07 11.86
C SER A 205 35.88 -15.22 10.93
N VAL A 206 35.69 -15.36 9.61
CA VAL A 206 36.50 -14.68 8.58
C VAL A 206 36.26 -13.18 8.59
N VAL A 207 35.01 -12.78 8.83
CA VAL A 207 34.64 -11.38 8.99
C VAL A 207 34.70 -11.02 10.47
N GLY A 208 35.72 -10.26 10.86
CA GLY A 208 35.88 -9.78 12.24
C GLY A 208 35.03 -8.54 12.58
N GLY A 209 35.07 -8.14 13.84
CA GLY A 209 34.51 -6.87 14.32
C GLY A 209 32.98 -6.80 14.31
N LYS A 210 32.43 -5.60 14.10
CA LYS A 210 30.98 -5.34 14.12
C LYS A 210 30.24 -6.08 13.01
N ALA A 211 30.79 -6.10 11.80
CA ALA A 211 30.16 -6.73 10.64
C ALA A 211 29.99 -8.26 10.83
N GLY A 212 31.00 -8.94 11.38
CA GLY A 212 30.90 -10.38 11.68
C GLY A 212 29.82 -10.70 12.70
N LYS A 213 29.72 -9.91 13.78
CA LYS A 213 28.66 -10.04 14.78
C LYS A 213 27.27 -9.82 14.18
N SER A 214 27.12 -8.82 13.30
CA SER A 214 25.86 -8.57 12.60
C SER A 214 25.48 -9.69 11.63
N MET A 215 26.45 -10.30 10.94
CA MET A 215 26.21 -11.47 10.08
C MET A 215 25.77 -12.68 10.90
N ALA A 216 26.44 -12.95 12.03
CA ALA A 216 26.06 -14.03 12.94
C ALA A 216 24.64 -13.84 13.49
N ALA A 217 24.32 -12.63 13.97
CA ALA A 217 22.98 -12.30 14.47
C ALA A 217 21.90 -12.41 13.37
N PHE A 218 22.24 -12.12 12.11
CA PHE A 218 21.31 -12.32 10.99
C PHE A 218 21.08 -13.80 10.70
N VAL A 219 22.11 -14.64 10.75
CA VAL A 219 21.95 -16.09 10.61
C VAL A 219 21.05 -16.64 11.72
N GLU A 220 21.32 -16.29 12.98
CA GLU A 220 20.52 -16.70 14.13
C GLU A 220 19.06 -16.25 14.00
N LEU A 221 18.83 -15.02 13.49
CA LEU A 221 17.49 -14.49 13.26
C LEU A 221 16.70 -15.34 12.24
N ILE A 222 17.28 -15.63 11.07
CA ILE A 222 16.60 -16.44 10.04
C ILE A 222 16.38 -17.87 10.52
N GLU A 223 17.39 -18.50 11.15
CA GLU A 223 17.26 -19.86 11.70
C GLU A 223 16.17 -19.92 12.80
N SER A 224 16.09 -18.91 13.67
CA SER A 224 15.04 -18.80 14.69
C SER A 224 13.64 -18.69 14.08
N MET A 225 13.46 -17.85 13.05
CA MET A 225 12.16 -17.68 12.40
C MET A 225 11.76 -18.93 11.61
N SER A 226 12.73 -19.59 10.95
CA SER A 226 12.52 -20.87 10.25
C SER A 226 12.05 -21.96 11.21
N HIS A 227 12.69 -22.10 12.37
CA HIS A 227 12.27 -23.06 13.38
C HIS A 227 10.88 -22.75 13.97
N ALA A 228 10.56 -21.48 14.22
CA ALA A 228 9.21 -21.10 14.66
C ALA A 228 8.13 -21.44 13.60
N GLY A 229 8.46 -21.28 12.31
CA GLY A 229 7.58 -21.62 11.20
C GLY A 229 7.23 -23.11 11.06
N GLU A 230 7.92 -24.01 11.76
CA GLU A 230 7.55 -25.44 11.83
C GLU A 230 6.25 -25.66 12.62
N THR A 231 5.86 -24.71 13.48
CA THR A 231 4.70 -24.84 14.38
C THR A 231 3.61 -23.80 14.20
N LEU A 232 3.95 -22.63 13.65
CA LEU A 232 3.02 -21.52 13.49
C LEU A 232 2.20 -21.68 12.21
N ASP A 233 0.94 -21.22 12.23
CA ASP A 233 0.18 -21.07 10.99
C ASP A 233 0.71 -19.91 10.13
N LEU A 234 0.20 -19.75 8.91
CA LEU A 234 0.68 -18.71 7.97
C LEU A 234 0.51 -17.29 8.54
N GLY A 235 -0.61 -17.02 9.20
CA GLY A 235 -0.89 -15.73 9.80
C GLY A 235 0.04 -15.42 10.96
N GLU A 236 0.20 -16.38 11.88
CA GLU A 236 1.11 -16.30 13.02
C GLU A 236 2.58 -16.18 12.57
N LEU A 237 2.99 -16.96 11.56
CA LEU A 237 4.33 -16.92 11.00
C LEU A 237 4.61 -15.55 10.36
N SER A 238 3.66 -15.01 9.60
CA SER A 238 3.81 -13.69 8.98
C SER A 238 3.97 -12.58 10.02
N ASP A 239 3.17 -12.61 11.08
CA ASP A 239 3.26 -11.67 12.21
C ASP A 239 4.61 -11.80 12.94
N HIS A 240 5.02 -13.04 13.21
CA HIS A 240 6.30 -13.35 13.83
C HIS A 240 7.48 -12.83 13.00
N VAL A 241 7.47 -13.06 11.68
CA VAL A 241 8.53 -12.62 10.77
C VAL A 241 8.59 -11.09 10.66
N VAL A 242 7.45 -10.43 10.46
CA VAL A 242 7.38 -8.97 10.34
C VAL A 242 7.82 -8.27 11.64
N THR A 243 7.52 -8.86 12.79
CA THR A 243 7.93 -8.37 14.10
C THR A 243 9.41 -8.64 14.37
N MET A 244 9.85 -9.90 14.29
CA MET A 244 11.22 -10.30 14.66
C MET A 244 12.29 -9.78 13.71
N SER A 245 11.96 -9.59 12.43
CA SER A 245 12.85 -8.93 11.47
C SER A 245 13.15 -7.46 11.84
N GLY A 246 12.32 -6.85 12.70
CA GLY A 246 12.40 -5.45 13.10
C GLY A 246 11.85 -4.47 12.06
N LEU A 247 11.09 -4.94 11.06
CA LEU A 247 10.53 -4.08 10.02
C LEU A 247 9.52 -3.07 10.58
N ILE A 248 8.65 -3.50 11.50
CA ILE A 248 7.69 -2.60 12.19
C ILE A 248 8.45 -1.49 12.92
N ASP A 249 9.41 -1.86 13.76
CA ASP A 249 10.25 -0.92 14.51
C ASP A 249 11.10 0.00 13.63
N HIS A 250 11.49 -0.47 12.45
CA HIS A 250 12.25 0.32 11.50
C HIS A 250 11.39 1.41 10.87
N HIS A 251 10.20 1.06 10.41
CA HIS A 251 9.29 2.00 9.75
C HIS A 251 8.55 2.90 10.74
N SER A 252 8.29 2.46 11.97
CA SER A 252 7.68 3.28 13.02
C SER A 252 8.55 4.48 13.44
N LYS A 253 9.88 4.37 13.26
CA LYS A 253 10.83 5.47 13.51
C LYS A 253 10.87 6.51 12.38
N GLU A 254 10.28 6.22 11.21
CA GLU A 254 10.16 7.21 10.13
C GLU A 254 9.16 8.31 10.55
N LYS A 255 9.55 9.57 10.37
CA LYS A 255 8.69 10.70 10.77
C LYS A 255 7.53 10.88 9.79
N GLY A 256 6.35 11.17 10.36
CA GLY A 256 5.15 11.57 9.62
C GLY A 256 4.33 10.40 9.08
N GLU A 257 3.30 10.70 8.29
CA GLU A 257 2.32 9.71 7.80
C GLU A 257 2.93 8.58 6.95
N LYS A 258 4.13 8.79 6.38
CA LYS A 258 4.82 7.76 5.60
C LYS A 258 5.20 6.53 6.44
N GLY A 259 5.75 6.75 7.64
CA GLY A 259 6.15 5.64 8.52
C GLY A 259 4.93 4.84 8.97
N GLN A 260 3.89 5.54 9.41
CA GLN A 260 2.61 4.94 9.79
C GLN A 260 1.99 4.14 8.64
N ALA A 261 1.93 4.70 7.43
CA ALA A 261 1.38 3.99 6.27
C ALA A 261 2.16 2.71 5.93
N ARG A 262 3.48 2.68 6.11
CA ARG A 262 4.28 1.45 5.92
C ARG A 262 3.98 0.40 6.97
N VAL A 263 3.77 0.80 8.22
CA VAL A 263 3.38 -0.11 9.30
C VAL A 263 1.99 -0.67 9.03
N GLU A 264 1.02 0.18 8.68
CA GLU A 264 -0.34 -0.25 8.29
C GLU A 264 -0.30 -1.25 7.11
N ASN A 265 0.57 -1.04 6.12
CA ASN A 265 0.74 -1.99 5.02
C ASN A 265 1.29 -3.35 5.51
N LEU A 266 2.22 -3.36 6.45
CA LEU A 266 2.77 -4.60 7.01
C LEU A 266 1.73 -5.35 7.84
N GLU A 267 0.91 -4.65 8.63
CA GLU A 267 -0.23 -5.23 9.35
C GLU A 267 -1.25 -5.81 8.37
N GLU A 268 -1.50 -5.11 7.26
CA GLU A 268 -2.39 -5.61 6.20
C GLU A 268 -1.84 -6.86 5.51
N LEU A 269 -0.52 -7.00 5.38
CA LEU A 269 0.10 -8.23 4.87
C LEU A 269 -0.16 -9.40 5.82
N VAL A 270 -0.06 -9.18 7.13
CA VAL A 270 -0.38 -10.20 8.15
C VAL A 270 -1.85 -10.59 8.08
N ASN A 271 -2.75 -9.62 7.91
CA ASN A 271 -4.18 -9.90 7.73
C ASN A 271 -4.44 -10.70 6.45
N ALA A 272 -3.77 -10.37 5.35
CA ALA A 272 -3.85 -11.13 4.11
C ALA A 272 -3.39 -12.59 4.30
N CYS A 273 -2.27 -12.80 5.02
CA CYS A 273 -1.79 -14.14 5.37
C CYS A 273 -2.79 -14.91 6.25
N ARG A 274 -3.50 -14.25 7.18
CA ARG A 274 -4.52 -14.87 8.04
C ARG A 274 -5.79 -15.26 7.30
N GLN A 275 -6.17 -14.47 6.29
CA GLN A 275 -7.37 -14.68 5.48
C GLN A 275 -7.10 -15.57 4.26
N PHE A 276 -5.85 -15.91 3.99
CA PHE A 276 -5.47 -16.69 2.84
C PHE A 276 -6.00 -18.12 2.97
N ASP A 277 -6.91 -18.46 2.07
CA ASP A 277 -7.47 -19.79 1.95
C ASP A 277 -6.90 -20.46 0.69
N MET A 278 -6.27 -21.62 0.87
CA MET A 278 -5.72 -22.38 -0.26
C MET A 278 -6.82 -22.98 -1.13
N ASP A 279 -8.00 -23.26 -0.55
CA ASP A 279 -9.12 -23.89 -1.26
C ASP A 279 -9.75 -22.92 -2.30
N GLU A 280 -9.52 -21.61 -2.17
CA GLU A 280 -9.95 -20.61 -3.16
C GLU A 280 -9.02 -20.53 -4.37
N LEU A 281 -7.84 -21.15 -4.32
CA LEU A 281 -6.90 -21.15 -5.43
C LEU A 281 -7.27 -22.33 -6.35
N ASP A 282 -7.55 -22.04 -7.62
CA ASP A 282 -7.81 -23.03 -8.67
C ASP A 282 -6.48 -23.71 -9.07
N LEU A 283 -5.90 -24.45 -8.11
CA LEU A 283 -4.59 -25.05 -8.18
C LEU A 283 -4.66 -26.41 -8.88
N ASP A 284 -3.75 -26.61 -9.83
CA ASP A 284 -3.47 -27.86 -10.51
C ASP A 284 -3.07 -28.97 -9.50
N GLU A 285 -3.20 -30.26 -9.86
CA GLU A 285 -2.79 -31.40 -9.03
C GLU A 285 -1.31 -31.34 -8.54
N GLU A 286 -0.42 -30.63 -9.24
CA GLU A 286 0.99 -30.42 -8.83
C GLU A 286 1.14 -29.42 -7.66
N THR A 287 0.16 -28.54 -7.47
CA THR A 287 0.14 -27.47 -6.46
C THR A 287 -0.54 -27.89 -5.14
N GLU A 288 -1.26 -29.00 -5.11
CA GLU A 288 -1.85 -29.59 -3.89
C GLU A 288 -0.79 -29.98 -2.83
N ALA A 289 0.47 -30.13 -3.22
CA ALA A 289 1.58 -30.47 -2.33
C ALA A 289 2.29 -29.25 -1.71
N MET A 290 1.88 -28.02 -2.03
CA MET A 290 2.52 -26.81 -1.53
C MET A 290 2.18 -26.54 -0.06
N THR A 291 3.13 -26.00 0.69
CA THR A 291 2.84 -25.45 2.01
C THR A 291 1.97 -24.19 1.86
N PRO A 292 1.17 -23.80 2.87
CA PRO A 292 0.43 -22.54 2.84
C PRO A 292 1.30 -21.32 2.54
N LEU A 293 2.54 -21.32 3.04
CA LEU A 293 3.49 -20.25 2.77
C LEU A 293 3.97 -20.25 1.32
N ASP A 294 4.29 -21.41 0.75
CA ASP A 294 4.65 -21.52 -0.67
C ASP A 294 3.50 -21.03 -1.56
N ALA A 295 2.28 -21.47 -1.27
CA ALA A 295 1.09 -21.09 -2.04
C ALA A 295 0.86 -19.58 -1.99
N PHE A 296 0.98 -18.97 -0.80
CA PHE A 296 0.87 -17.53 -0.63
C PHE A 296 1.95 -16.76 -1.39
N LEU A 297 3.21 -17.22 -1.32
CA LEU A 297 4.33 -16.58 -2.02
C LEU A 297 4.18 -16.66 -3.54
N ALA A 298 3.64 -17.76 -4.07
CA ALA A 298 3.32 -17.90 -5.48
C ALA A 298 2.17 -16.98 -5.90
N HIS A 299 1.09 -16.94 -5.11
CA HIS A 299 -0.04 -16.04 -5.32
C HIS A 299 0.41 -14.56 -5.33
N ALA A 300 1.18 -14.14 -4.32
CA ALA A 300 1.74 -12.78 -4.24
C ALA A 300 2.65 -12.44 -5.44
N ALA A 301 3.39 -13.40 -5.97
CA ALA A 301 4.22 -13.20 -7.16
C ALA A 301 3.37 -13.01 -8.43
N LEU A 302 2.28 -13.75 -8.56
CA LEU A 302 1.32 -13.61 -9.67
C LEU A 302 0.62 -12.25 -9.62
N GLU A 303 0.17 -11.81 -8.45
CA GLU A 303 -0.48 -10.50 -8.29
C GLU A 303 0.49 -9.32 -8.53
N ALA A 304 1.76 -9.49 -8.18
CA ALA A 304 2.80 -8.51 -8.49
C ALA A 304 3.10 -8.43 -10.00
N GLY A 305 2.83 -9.48 -10.78
CA GLY A 305 3.06 -9.54 -12.23
C GLY A 305 1.89 -8.98 -13.06
N THR A 306 2.22 -8.31 -14.17
CA THR A 306 1.39 -8.16 -15.42
C THR A 306 -0.07 -7.66 -15.39
N ASN A 307 -0.67 -7.37 -14.25
CA ASN A 307 -2.11 -7.02 -14.17
C ASN A 307 -2.39 -5.52 -14.04
N GLN A 308 -1.38 -4.66 -14.11
CA GLN A 308 -1.66 -3.21 -14.18
C GLN A 308 -2.17 -2.89 -15.58
N ALA A 309 -3.32 -2.21 -15.66
CA ALA A 309 -3.86 -1.81 -16.93
C ALA A 309 -2.81 -0.98 -17.72
N ASP A 310 -2.57 -1.36 -18.98
CA ASP A 310 -1.61 -0.66 -19.86
C ASP A 310 -1.92 0.84 -19.92
N GLN A 311 -0.92 1.69 -20.23
CA GLN A 311 -1.05 3.15 -20.15
C GLN A 311 -2.34 3.71 -20.81
N PHE A 312 -2.84 3.03 -21.85
CA PHE A 312 -4.03 3.39 -22.63
C PHE A 312 -5.23 2.45 -22.45
N GLN A 313 -5.17 1.47 -21.55
CA GLN A 313 -6.27 0.56 -21.26
C GLN A 313 -7.32 1.25 -20.40
N ASP A 314 -8.59 1.08 -20.78
CA ASP A 314 -9.74 1.53 -20.00
C ASP A 314 -9.80 0.78 -18.64
N SER A 315 -9.67 1.53 -17.54
CA SER A 315 -9.48 0.97 -16.20
C SER A 315 -10.03 1.88 -15.10
N VAL A 316 -10.50 1.27 -14.02
CA VAL A 316 -10.98 1.97 -12.81
C VAL A 316 -9.83 2.68 -12.11
N GLN A 317 -10.05 3.91 -11.66
CA GLN A 317 -9.04 4.70 -10.96
C GLN A 317 -9.13 4.48 -9.44
N MET A 318 -8.12 3.86 -8.85
CA MET A 318 -8.03 3.64 -7.41
C MET A 318 -7.06 4.62 -6.78
N MET A 319 -7.49 5.37 -5.75
CA MET A 319 -6.60 6.35 -5.12
C MET A 319 -7.01 6.75 -3.71
N THR A 320 -6.08 7.39 -3.01
CA THR A 320 -6.40 8.04 -1.74
C THR A 320 -7.16 9.35 -1.96
N LEU A 321 -8.02 9.73 -1.02
CA LEU A 321 -8.69 11.04 -0.99
C LEU A 321 -7.71 12.21 -1.17
N HIS A 322 -6.49 12.10 -0.63
CA HIS A 322 -5.44 13.12 -0.79
C HIS A 322 -4.90 13.24 -2.21
N SER A 323 -4.89 12.14 -2.96
CA SER A 323 -4.37 12.08 -4.34
C SER A 323 -5.43 12.51 -5.36
N ALA A 324 -6.71 12.45 -4.98
CA ALA A 324 -7.83 12.91 -5.80
C ALA A 324 -7.94 14.44 -5.91
N LYS A 325 -7.15 15.21 -5.14
CA LYS A 325 -7.23 16.67 -5.15
C LYS A 325 -6.97 17.23 -6.55
N GLY A 326 -7.96 17.92 -7.10
CA GLY A 326 -7.91 18.53 -8.42
C GLY A 326 -8.40 17.61 -9.56
N LEU A 327 -8.77 16.37 -9.26
CA LEU A 327 -9.38 15.44 -10.21
C LEU A 327 -10.91 15.47 -10.11
N GLU A 328 -11.56 14.89 -11.11
CA GLU A 328 -13.02 14.71 -11.18
C GLU A 328 -13.32 13.44 -11.98
N PHE A 329 -14.35 12.71 -11.56
CA PHE A 329 -14.80 11.46 -12.16
C PHE A 329 -16.33 11.46 -12.22
N PRO A 330 -16.94 10.98 -13.31
CA PRO A 330 -18.38 10.80 -13.39
C PRO A 330 -18.98 9.87 -12.32
N LEU A 331 -18.26 8.80 -11.94
CA LEU A 331 -18.68 7.85 -10.89
C LEU A 331 -17.63 7.69 -9.78
#